data_AF-A0AAV8ZAM3-F1
#
_entry.id   AF-A0AAV8ZAM3-F1
#
_cell.length_a   1.000
_cell.length_b   1.000
_cell.length_c   1.000
_cell.angle_alpha   90.00
_cell.angle_beta   90.00
_cell.angle_gamma   90.00
#
_symmetry.space_group_name_H-M   'P 1'
#
loop_
_entity.id
_entity.type
_entity.pdbx_description
1 polymer ?
#
loop_
_entity_poly.entity_id
_entity_poly.type
_entity_poly.pdbx_seq_one_letter_code
_entity_poly.pdbx_strand_id
1 'polypeptide(L)'
;MGRCIGLLCFLCAVAIALGQTYSDKYDKIDIDKILSSKRILNNYIKCILDEGPCTAEGREIKQHIPEAVTTNCEKCTAAQKRIVRKASTFIMRNQPQQWERIRE
;
A
#
# COMPACT_ATOMS: atom_id res chain seq x y z
N MET A 1 -39.88 1.20 -17.83
CA MET A 1 -38.46 1.54 -18.08
C MET A 1 -37.80 2.29 -16.92
N GLY A 2 -38.40 3.34 -16.33
CA GLY A 2 -37.76 4.13 -15.26
C GLY A 2 -37.48 3.40 -13.93
N ARG A 3 -38.29 2.41 -13.55
CA ARG A 3 -38.10 1.64 -12.29
C ARG A 3 -36.85 0.76 -12.30
N CYS A 4 -36.48 0.20 -13.45
CA CYS A 4 -35.25 -0.58 -13.61
C CYS A 4 -33.99 0.31 -13.59
N ILE A 5 -34.09 1.52 -14.17
CA ILE A 5 -32.98 2.49 -14.21
C ILE A 5 -32.66 2.99 -12.80
N GLY A 6 -33.67 3.35 -12.00
CA GLY A 6 -33.46 3.78 -10.61
C GLY A 6 -32.86 2.68 -9.73
N LEU A 7 -33.26 1.42 -9.93
CA LEU A 7 -32.72 0.27 -9.18
C LEU A 7 -31.26 -0.03 -9.57
N LEU A 8 -30.92 0.05 -10.87
CA LEU A 8 -29.56 -0.13 -11.37
C LEU A 8 -28.61 0.97 -10.87
N CYS A 9 -29.05 2.24 -10.91
CA CYS A 9 -28.25 3.35 -10.40
C CYS A 9 -28.00 3.23 -8.87
N PHE A 10 -29.00 2.78 -8.11
CA PHE A 10 -28.86 2.57 -6.67
C PHE A 10 -27.93 1.39 -6.35
N LEU A 11 -28.03 0.27 -7.07
CA LEU A 11 -27.13 -0.87 -6.92
C LEU A 11 -25.68 -0.53 -7.28
N CYS A 12 -25.44 0.26 -8.33
CA CYS A 12 -24.11 0.76 -8.66
C CYS A 12 -23.56 1.68 -7.56
N ALA A 13 -24.37 2.55 -6.97
CA ALA A 13 -23.95 3.41 -5.86
C ALA A 13 -23.60 2.61 -4.59
N VAL A 14 -24.35 1.54 -4.29
CA VAL A 14 -24.05 0.64 -3.16
C VAL A 14 -22.76 -0.15 -3.40
N ALA A 15 -22.49 -0.60 -4.63
CA ALA A 15 -21.24 -1.28 -4.97
C ALA A 15 -20.00 -0.36 -4.85
N ILE A 16 -20.15 0.94 -5.14
CA ILE A 16 -19.10 1.94 -4.94
C ILE A 16 -18.89 2.24 -3.44
N ALA A 17 -19.95 2.17 -2.63
CA ALA A 17 -19.89 2.38 -1.18
C ALA A 17 -19.21 1.22 -0.43
N LEU A 18 -19.15 0.02 -1.01
CA LEU A 18 -18.27 -1.05 -0.56
C LEU A 18 -16.84 -0.70 -1.01
N GLY A 19 -16.13 0.04 -0.17
CA GLY A 19 -14.83 0.66 -0.46
C GLY A 19 -13.90 -0.25 -1.26
N GLN A 20 -13.45 0.26 -2.42
CA GLN A 20 -12.51 -0.44 -3.29
C GLN A 20 -11.15 -0.54 -2.59
N THR A 21 -10.76 -1.74 -2.18
CA THR A 21 -9.41 -1.98 -1.65
C THR A 21 -8.39 -2.14 -2.78
N TYR A 22 -7.12 -1.94 -2.47
CA TYR A 22 -6.04 -2.39 -3.34
C TYR A 22 -6.11 -3.90 -3.56
N SER A 23 -5.48 -4.34 -4.64
CA SER A 23 -5.26 -5.76 -4.95
C SER A 23 -4.65 -6.48 -3.76
N ASP A 24 -5.15 -7.66 -3.43
CA ASP A 24 -4.70 -8.51 -2.32
C ASP A 24 -3.55 -9.46 -2.70
N LYS A 25 -3.09 -9.38 -3.96
CA LYS A 25 -2.06 -10.26 -4.55
C LYS A 25 -0.81 -10.41 -3.68
N TYR A 26 -0.46 -9.36 -2.94
CA TYR A 26 0.73 -9.30 -2.10
C TYR A 26 0.44 -9.25 -0.59
N ASP A 27 -0.77 -9.59 -0.16
CA ASP A 27 -1.13 -9.63 1.27
C ASP A 27 -0.37 -10.70 2.06
N LYS A 28 0.26 -11.64 1.36
CA LYS A 28 1.04 -12.76 1.92
C LYS A 28 2.55 -12.51 1.98
N ILE A 29 3.01 -11.29 1.73
CA ILE A 29 4.43 -10.95 1.89
C ILE A 29 4.86 -11.22 3.34
N ASP A 30 6.01 -11.88 3.49
CA ASP A 30 6.69 -12.02 4.77
C ASP A 30 7.46 -10.73 5.08
N ILE A 31 6.79 -9.79 5.74
CA ILE A 31 7.37 -8.51 6.14
C ILE A 31 8.53 -8.70 7.14
N ASP A 32 8.51 -9.73 7.98
CA ASP A 32 9.58 -10.00 8.94
C ASP A 32 10.89 -10.39 8.27
N LYS A 33 10.80 -11.19 7.20
CA LYS A 33 11.95 -11.54 6.38
C LYS A 33 12.56 -10.32 5.66
N ILE A 34 11.73 -9.38 5.22
CA ILE A 34 12.20 -8.14 4.60
C ILE A 34 12.91 -7.27 5.64
N LEU A 35 12.28 -7.03 6.79
CA LEU A 35 12.80 -6.14 7.84
C LEU A 35 14.06 -6.69 8.52
N SER A 36 14.18 -8.01 8.64
CA SER A 36 15.36 -8.67 9.23
C SER A 36 16.58 -8.65 8.30
N SER A 37 16.41 -8.38 6.99
CA SER A 37 17.51 -8.29 6.04
C SER A 37 17.74 -6.85 5.60
N LYS A 38 18.80 -6.22 6.13
CA LYS A 38 19.23 -4.86 5.71
C LYS A 38 19.38 -4.74 4.19
N ARG A 39 19.88 -5.79 3.52
CA ARG A 39 20.03 -5.82 2.06
C ARG A 39 18.68 -5.74 1.35
N ILE A 40 17.72 -6.59 1.76
CA ILE A 40 16.40 -6.65 1.11
C ILE A 40 15.63 -5.36 1.38
N LEU A 41 15.56 -4.92 2.64
CA LEU A 41 14.91 -3.67 3.03
C LEU A 41 15.46 -2.48 2.22
N ASN A 42 16.78 -2.34 2.12
CA ASN A 42 17.38 -1.24 1.37
C ASN A 42 17.05 -1.31 -0.13
N ASN A 43 16.86 -2.49 -0.72
CA ASN A 43 16.43 -2.60 -2.11
C ASN A 43 14.99 -2.12 -2.29
N TYR A 44 14.08 -2.43 -1.36
CA TYR A 44 12.72 -1.88 -1.37
C TYR A 44 12.72 -0.36 -1.20
N ILE A 45 13.51 0.18 -0.26
CA ILE A 45 13.63 1.64 -0.06
C ILE A 45 14.14 2.32 -1.33
N LYS A 46 15.21 1.81 -1.95
CA LYS A 46 15.73 2.35 -3.21
C LYS A 46 14.70 2.28 -4.33
N CYS A 47 13.96 1.18 -4.44
CA CYS A 47 12.88 1.08 -5.42
C CYS A 47 11.82 2.18 -5.20
N ILE A 48 11.36 2.35 -3.96
CA ILE A 48 10.36 3.37 -3.58
C ILE A 48 10.87 4.77 -3.97
N LEU A 49 12.14 5.06 -3.72
CA LEU A 49 12.78 6.37 -3.96
C LEU A 49 13.34 6.58 -5.38
N ASP A 50 13.08 5.67 -6.33
CA ASP A 50 13.64 5.72 -7.71
C ASP A 50 15.17 5.63 -7.79
N GLU A 51 15.83 5.05 -6.78
CA GLU A 51 17.29 4.96 -6.69
C GLU A 51 17.84 3.56 -7.05
N GLY A 52 16.99 2.66 -7.54
CA GLY A 52 17.39 1.30 -7.82
C GLY A 52 16.32 0.43 -8.48
N PRO A 53 16.65 -0.83 -8.76
CA PRO A 53 15.74 -1.75 -9.42
C PRO A 53 14.53 -2.07 -8.53
N CYS A 54 13.36 -2.15 -9.15
CA CYS A 54 12.11 -2.59 -8.52
C CYS A 54 11.74 -3.99 -8.96
N THR A 55 11.30 -4.83 -8.02
CA THR A 55 10.53 -6.04 -8.34
C THR A 55 9.13 -5.65 -8.82
N ALA A 56 8.39 -6.58 -9.43
CA ALA A 56 7.00 -6.33 -9.81
C ALA A 56 6.14 -5.95 -8.59
N GLU A 57 6.37 -6.61 -7.46
CA GLU A 57 5.75 -6.30 -6.17
C GLU A 57 6.12 -4.90 -5.66
N GLY A 58 7.41 -4.58 -5.62
CA GLY A 58 7.87 -3.26 -5.16
C GLY A 58 7.32 -2.12 -6.02
N ARG A 59 7.13 -2.36 -7.32
CA ARG A 59 6.53 -1.39 -8.25
C ARG A 59 5.04 -1.15 -7.95
N GLU A 60 4.28 -2.21 -7.67
CA GLU A 60 2.87 -2.09 -7.29
C GLU A 60 2.73 -1.35 -5.96
N ILE A 61 3.52 -1.70 -4.95
CA ILE A 61 3.54 -1.01 -3.65
C ILE A 61 3.86 0.47 -3.84
N LYS A 62 4.93 0.78 -4.58
CA LYS A 62 5.37 2.14 -4.85
C LYS A 62 4.27 3.03 -5.45
N GLN A 63 3.48 2.50 -6.39
CA GLN A 63 2.41 3.24 -7.05
C GLN A 63 1.31 3.70 -6.07
N HIS A 64 1.15 2.99 -4.95
CA HIS A 64 0.12 3.29 -3.95
C HIS A 64 0.62 4.13 -2.77
N ILE A 65 1.94 4.27 -2.57
CA ILE A 65 2.50 4.96 -1.40
C ILE A 65 1.98 6.41 -1.25
N PRO A 66 1.99 7.27 -2.29
CA PRO A 66 1.57 8.66 -2.12
C PRO A 66 0.12 8.81 -1.62
N GLU A 67 -0.78 8.01 -2.18
CA GLU A 67 -2.18 7.97 -1.75
C GLU A 67 -2.29 7.36 -0.34
N ALA A 68 -1.61 6.25 -0.07
CA ALA A 68 -1.68 5.56 1.21
C ALA A 68 -1.12 6.42 2.36
N VAL A 69 -0.10 7.25 2.12
CA VAL A 69 0.39 8.21 3.12
C VAL A 69 -0.64 9.30 3.37
N THR A 70 -1.21 9.89 2.30
CA THR A 70 -2.18 10.99 2.39
C THR A 70 -3.49 10.57 3.07
N THR A 71 -3.98 9.37 2.75
CA THR A 71 -5.27 8.83 3.22
C THR A 71 -5.14 7.93 4.44
N ASN A 72 -3.93 7.78 4.99
CA ASN A 72 -3.64 6.83 6.06
C ASN A 72 -4.08 5.39 5.73
N CYS A 73 -3.75 4.95 4.51
CA CYS A 73 -3.97 3.61 3.99
C CYS A 73 -5.46 3.24 3.92
N GLU A 74 -6.35 4.18 3.56
CA GLU A 74 -7.80 3.98 3.57
C GLU A 74 -8.21 2.72 2.77
N LYS A 75 -7.69 2.63 1.53
CA LYS A 75 -7.93 1.54 0.58
C LYS A 75 -7.07 0.29 0.82
N CYS A 76 -6.22 0.28 1.83
CA CYS A 76 -5.42 -0.89 2.13
C CYS A 76 -6.27 -2.01 2.73
N THR A 77 -5.96 -3.26 2.36
CA THR A 77 -6.54 -4.45 2.99
C THR A 77 -6.14 -4.53 4.48
N ALA A 78 -6.80 -5.40 5.24
CA ALA A 78 -6.43 -5.63 6.64
C ALA A 78 -4.99 -6.14 6.79
N ALA A 79 -4.49 -6.94 5.83
CA ALA A 79 -3.11 -7.41 5.85
C ALA A 79 -2.12 -6.29 5.51
N GLN A 80 -2.40 -5.50 4.48
CA GLN A 80 -1.59 -4.35 4.09
C GLN A 80 -1.49 -3.32 5.21
N LYS A 81 -2.58 -3.03 5.93
CA LYS A 81 -2.56 -2.14 7.10
C LYS A 81 -1.60 -2.64 8.19
N ARG A 82 -1.53 -3.95 8.43
CA ARG A 82 -0.55 -4.54 9.38
C ARG A 82 0.88 -4.41 8.86
N ILE A 83 1.10 -4.72 7.58
CA ILE A 83 2.41 -4.63 6.92
C ILE A 83 2.93 -3.19 6.96
N VAL A 84 2.14 -2.22 6.50
CA VAL A 84 2.48 -0.80 6.46
C VAL A 84 2.79 -0.29 7.86
N ARG A 85 1.92 -0.54 8.85
CA ARG A 85 2.18 -0.11 10.24
C ARG A 85 3.51 -0.64 10.78
N LYS A 86 3.80 -1.92 10.54
CA LYS A 86 5.04 -2.56 10.99
C LYS A 86 6.27 -2.00 10.27
N ALA A 87 6.20 -1.89 8.94
CA ALA A 87 7.27 -1.34 8.11
C ALA A 87 7.57 0.11 8.47
N SER A 88 6.55 0.98 8.50
CA SER A 88 6.69 2.39 8.86
C SER A 88 7.27 2.55 10.27
N THR A 89 6.75 1.83 11.27
CA THR A 89 7.29 1.89 12.64
C THR A 89 8.76 1.46 12.69
N PHE A 90 9.13 0.42 11.95
CA PHE A 90 10.51 -0.05 11.91
C PHE A 90 11.43 0.97 11.22
N ILE A 91 11.05 1.50 10.06
CA ILE A 91 11.85 2.46 9.29
C ILE A 91 11.98 3.78 10.06
N MET A 92 10.90 4.28 10.67
CA MET A 92 10.94 5.48 11.54
C MET A 92 11.97 5.35 12.67
N ARG A 93 12.05 4.18 13.31
CA ARG A 93 12.96 3.95 14.44
C ARG A 93 14.41 3.71 14.01
N ASN A 94 14.63 2.99 12.91
CA ASN A 94 15.94 2.47 12.53
C ASN A 94 16.60 3.25 11.37
N GLN A 95 15.81 3.92 10.53
CA GLN A 95 16.26 4.67 9.35
C GLN A 95 15.43 5.96 9.17
N PRO A 96 15.40 6.88 10.15
CA PRO A 96 14.51 8.05 10.15
C PRO A 96 14.70 8.96 8.93
N GLN A 97 15.93 9.10 8.44
CA GLN A 97 16.22 9.86 7.22
C GLN A 97 15.56 9.25 5.97
N GLN A 98 15.52 7.92 5.87
CA GLN A 98 14.84 7.26 4.75
C GLN A 98 13.32 7.36 4.90
N TRP A 99 12.80 7.31 6.14
CA TRP A 99 11.37 7.52 6.39
C TRP A 99 10.90 8.89 5.90
N GLU A 100 11.66 9.95 6.17
CA GLU A 100 11.29 11.31 5.75
C GLU A 100 11.19 11.42 4.23
N ARG A 101 12.10 10.78 3.50
CA ARG A 101 12.06 10.76 2.03
C ARG A 101 10.91 9.93 1.45
N ILE A 102 10.44 8.92 2.19
CA ILE A 102 9.36 8.01 1.73
C ILE A 102 7.98 8.65 1.93
N ARG A 103 7.83 9.51 2.94
CA ARG A 103 6.55 10.12 3.32
C ARG A 103 6.26 11.46 2.65
N GLU A 104 7.24 12.02 1.95
CA GLU A 104 7.13 13.20 1.09
C GLU A 104 6.31 12.89 -0.17
#